data_AF-V7I3M4-F1
#
_entry.id   AF-V7I3M4-F1
#
_cell.length_a   1.000
_cell.length_b   1.000
_cell.length_c   1.000
_cell.angle_alpha   90.00
_cell.angle_beta   90.00
_cell.angle_gamma   90.00
#
_symmetry.space_group_name_H-M   'P 1'
#
loop_
_entity.id
_entity.type
_entity.pdbx_description
1 polymer ?
#
loop_
_entity_poly.entity_id
_entity_poly.type
_entity_poly.pdbx_seq_one_letter_code
_entity_poly.pdbx_strand_id
1 'polypeptide(L)'
;MKGKELKDKGIKFTLGEKEYELKFNLNTFCELEDIYGDLNKAFDDLQRMRIKAVRALVYSAVKVEDESVTLKDVGSMLGLDDLERLGTVINEALSIAMPEVDETSGEAKATQVP
;
A
#
# COMPACT_ATOMS: atom_id res chain seq x y z
N MET A 1 13.52 -8.83 -13.19
CA MET A 1 14.04 -7.72 -12.37
C MET A 1 13.68 -8.03 -10.92
N LYS A 2 14.63 -7.95 -9.99
CA LYS A 2 14.46 -8.43 -8.61
C LYS A 2 13.74 -7.34 -7.80
N GLY A 3 12.73 -7.70 -7.01
CA GLY A 3 11.85 -6.79 -6.23
C GLY A 3 12.52 -5.78 -5.29
N LYS A 4 13.86 -5.73 -5.21
CA LYS A 4 14.60 -4.64 -4.54
C LYS A 4 14.56 -3.32 -5.31
N GLU A 5 14.51 -3.32 -6.65
CA GLU A 5 14.50 -2.06 -7.43
C GLU A 5 13.13 -1.36 -7.44
N LEU A 6 12.05 -2.11 -7.19
CA LEU A 6 10.69 -1.58 -7.05
C LEU A 6 10.41 -1.05 -5.64
N LYS A 7 11.17 -1.48 -4.62
CA LYS A 7 11.10 -0.90 -3.26
C LYS A 7 11.56 0.56 -3.21
N ASP A 8 12.42 0.97 -4.13
CA ASP A 8 12.90 2.36 -4.26
C ASP A 8 12.14 3.17 -5.32
N LYS A 9 11.37 2.54 -6.21
CA LYS A 9 10.61 3.21 -7.27
C LYS A 9 9.12 3.08 -6.97
N GLY A 10 8.53 4.13 -6.42
CA GLY A 10 7.09 4.15 -6.21
C GLY A 10 6.33 4.08 -7.54
N ILE A 11 5.07 3.65 -7.48
CA ILE A 11 4.26 3.51 -8.68
C ILE A 11 3.59 4.83 -8.98
N LYS A 12 3.88 5.38 -10.16
CA LYS A 12 3.26 6.63 -10.62
C LYS A 12 1.78 6.42 -10.91
N PHE A 13 0.94 7.32 -10.42
CA PHE A 13 -0.47 7.36 -10.73
C PHE A 13 -0.92 8.81 -10.93
N THR A 14 -1.83 9.02 -11.87
CA THR A 14 -2.45 10.33 -12.05
C THR A 14 -3.69 10.43 -11.16
N LEU A 15 -3.87 11.58 -10.54
CA LEU A 15 -5.07 11.94 -9.79
C LEU A 15 -5.51 13.33 -10.26
N GLY A 16 -6.63 13.40 -10.98
CA GLY A 16 -7.03 14.60 -11.73
C GLY A 16 -6.00 14.97 -12.80
N GLU A 17 -5.41 16.16 -12.70
CA GLU A 17 -4.39 16.66 -13.63
C GLU A 17 -2.94 16.51 -13.12
N LYS A 18 -2.76 15.95 -11.92
CA LYS A 18 -1.44 15.82 -11.28
C LYS A 18 -0.98 14.36 -11.28
N GLU A 19 0.31 14.16 -11.51
CA GLU A 19 0.98 12.87 -11.32
C GLU A 19 1.53 12.80 -9.91
N TYR A 20 1.23 11.70 -9.22
CA TYR A 20 1.71 11.37 -7.89
C TYR A 20 2.48 10.06 -7.93
N GLU A 21 3.28 9.81 -6.90
CA GLU A 21 4.05 8.58 -6.78
C GLU A 21 3.64 7.82 -5.51
N LEU A 22 3.08 6.62 -5.70
CA LEU A 22 2.75 5.73 -4.59
C LEU A 22 4.03 5.08 -4.07
N LYS A 23 4.63 5.70 -3.05
CA LYS A 23 5.83 5.20 -2.36
C LYS A 23 5.42 4.41 -1.12
N PHE A 24 5.80 3.13 -1.08
CA PHE A 24 5.69 2.29 0.12
C PHE A 24 6.88 2.52 1.06
N ASN A 25 7.03 3.75 1.52
CA ASN A 25 8.06 4.14 2.49
C ASN A 25 7.46 4.24 3.90
N LEU A 26 8.33 4.44 4.90
CA LEU A 26 7.91 4.51 6.30
C LEU A 26 6.92 5.64 6.58
N ASN A 27 7.05 6.79 5.91
CA ASN A 27 6.12 7.91 6.14
C ASN A 27 4.70 7.55 5.66
N THR A 28 4.57 6.90 4.50
CA THR A 28 3.26 6.41 4.01
C THR A 28 2.65 5.40 4.98
N PHE A 29 3.48 4.55 5.61
CA PHE A 29 3.01 3.60 6.62
C PHE A 29 2.59 4.28 7.92
N CYS A 30 3.32 5.30 8.39
CA CYS A 30 2.90 6.09 9.54
C CYS A 30 1.56 6.78 9.28
N GLU A 31 1.37 7.38 8.11
CA GLU A 31 0.10 8.02 7.72
C GLU A 31 -1.05 7.01 7.65
N LEU A 32 -0.80 5.79 7.15
CA LEU A 32 -1.78 4.70 7.17
C LEU A 32 -2.12 4.26 8.59
N GLU A 33 -1.12 4.11 9.46
CA GLU A 33 -1.28 3.74 10.86
C GLU A 33 -2.06 4.81 11.63
N ASP A 34 -1.81 6.10 11.39
CA ASP A 34 -2.57 7.20 12.00
C ASP A 34 -4.07 7.13 11.66
N ILE A 35 -4.41 6.63 10.47
CA ILE A 35 -5.81 6.46 10.03
C ILE A 35 -6.45 5.21 10.63
N TYR A 36 -5.71 4.10 10.69
CA TYR A 36 -6.26 2.79 11.08
C TYR A 36 -6.09 2.44 12.56
N GLY A 37 -5.06 2.99 13.20
CA GLY A 37 -4.52 2.58 14.50
C GLY A 37 -3.79 1.22 14.49
N ASP A 38 -3.85 0.48 13.37
CA ASP A 38 -3.23 -0.82 13.19
C ASP A 38 -2.91 -1.02 11.70
N LEU A 39 -1.64 -1.16 11.39
CA LEU A 39 -1.16 -1.31 10.02
C LEU A 39 -1.57 -2.64 9.39
N ASN A 40 -1.65 -3.74 10.15
CA ASN A 40 -2.10 -5.04 9.63
C ASN A 40 -3.55 -4.96 9.15
N LYS A 41 -4.41 -4.30 9.93
CA LYS A 41 -5.81 -4.06 9.54
C LYS A 41 -5.90 -3.21 8.27
N ALA A 42 -5.02 -2.23 8.11
CA ALA A 42 -4.95 -1.43 6.89
C ALA A 42 -4.63 -2.31 5.67
N PHE A 43 -3.65 -3.21 5.79
CA PHE A 43 -3.29 -4.15 4.73
C PHE A 43 -4.40 -5.15 4.41
N ASP A 44 -5.05 -5.74 5.42
CA ASP A 44 -6.18 -6.65 5.22
C ASP A 44 -7.31 -5.99 4.43
N ASP A 45 -7.66 -4.75 4.77
CA ASP A 45 -8.71 -4.00 4.06
C ASP A 45 -8.26 -3.56 2.65
N LEU A 46 -6.97 -3.29 2.45
CA LEU A 46 -6.39 -3.02 1.12
C LEU A 46 -6.42 -4.25 0.22
N GLN A 47 -6.04 -5.43 0.71
CA GLN A 47 -6.12 -6.70 -0.03
C GLN A 47 -7.57 -7.03 -0.42
N ARG A 48 -8.53 -6.65 0.43
CA ARG A 48 -9.97 -6.77 0.15
C ARG A 48 -10.52 -5.65 -0.74
N MET A 49 -9.65 -4.75 -1.24
CA MET A 49 -10.02 -3.62 -2.08
C MET A 49 -11.15 -2.77 -1.49
N ARG A 50 -11.17 -2.59 -0.16
CA ARG A 50 -12.15 -1.72 0.50
C ARG A 50 -11.93 -0.29 0.02
N ILE A 51 -13.00 0.36 -0.46
CA ILE A 51 -12.94 1.73 -0.99
C ILE A 51 -12.29 2.71 0.00
N LYS A 52 -12.63 2.59 1.30
CA LYS A 52 -12.01 3.42 2.35
C LYS A 52 -10.51 3.18 2.49
N ALA A 53 -10.05 1.95 2.30
CA ALA A 53 -8.64 1.59 2.37
C ALA A 53 -7.87 2.11 1.18
N VAL A 54 -8.39 1.95 -0.03
CA VAL A 54 -7.80 2.53 -1.24
C VAL A 54 -7.66 4.04 -1.10
N ARG A 55 -8.73 4.72 -0.64
CA ARG A 55 -8.69 6.16 -0.38
C ARG A 55 -7.64 6.53 0.69
N ALA A 56 -7.54 5.74 1.76
CA ALA A 56 -6.57 5.98 2.83
C ALA A 56 -5.12 5.82 2.34
N LEU A 57 -4.84 4.82 1.52
CA LEU A 57 -3.51 4.60 0.93
C LEU A 57 -3.11 5.73 -0.02
N VAL A 58 -4.02 6.11 -0.95
CA VAL A 58 -3.77 7.24 -1.85
C VAL A 58 -3.56 8.52 -1.05
N TYR A 59 -4.39 8.77 -0.04
CA TYR A 59 -4.23 9.91 0.84
C TYR A 59 -2.88 9.92 1.56
N SER A 60 -2.47 8.77 2.11
CA SER A 60 -1.19 8.64 2.80
C SER A 60 -0.02 8.94 1.86
N ALA A 61 -0.08 8.44 0.63
CA ALA A 61 0.94 8.71 -0.38
C ALA A 61 1.01 10.19 -0.77
N VAL A 62 -0.14 10.83 -1.00
CA VAL A 62 -0.20 12.25 -1.35
C VAL A 62 0.23 13.13 -0.17
N LYS A 63 -0.17 12.78 1.05
CA LYS A 63 0.10 13.59 2.25
C LYS A 63 1.58 13.68 2.59
N VAL A 64 2.35 12.61 2.32
CA VAL A 64 3.81 12.64 2.46
C VAL A 64 4.46 13.70 1.55
N GLU A 65 3.82 14.03 0.42
CA GLU A 65 4.30 15.08 -0.51
C GLU A 65 3.60 16.44 -0.29
N ASP A 66 2.38 16.44 0.25
CA ASP A 66 1.55 17.62 0.53
C ASP A 66 0.78 17.48 1.86
N GLU A 67 1.33 18.05 2.93
CA GLU A 67 0.76 17.99 4.28
C GLU A 67 -0.63 18.65 4.40
N SER A 68 -1.02 19.49 3.44
CA SER A 68 -2.29 20.23 3.47
C SER A 68 -3.48 19.41 2.98
N VAL A 69 -3.23 18.27 2.30
CA VAL A 69 -4.27 17.44 1.73
C VAL A 69 -5.15 16.82 2.81
N THR A 70 -6.44 16.67 2.53
CA THR A 70 -7.36 15.91 3.38
C THR A 70 -7.85 14.62 2.73
N LEU A 71 -8.33 13.68 3.55
CA LEU A 71 -9.00 12.47 3.07
C LEU A 71 -10.20 12.77 2.15
N LYS A 72 -10.86 13.91 2.40
CA LYS A 72 -12.01 14.33 1.59
C LYS A 72 -11.56 14.81 0.22
N ASP A 73 -10.48 15.59 0.15
CA ASP A 73 -9.95 16.09 -1.13
C ASP A 73 -9.55 14.94 -2.03
N VAL A 74 -8.82 13.96 -1.51
CA VAL A 74 -8.44 12.75 -2.24
C VAL A 74 -9.67 11.96 -2.69
N GLY A 75 -10.67 11.82 -1.81
CA GLY A 75 -11.94 11.17 -2.16
C GLY A 75 -12.73 11.92 -3.23
N SER A 76 -12.59 13.24 -3.34
CA SER A 76 -13.21 14.05 -4.40
C SER A 76 -12.45 13.96 -5.73
N MET A 77 -11.16 13.64 -5.69
CA MET A 77 -10.35 13.44 -6.89
C MET A 77 -10.40 12.01 -7.43
N LEU A 78 -10.78 11.03 -6.60
CA LEU A 78 -10.91 9.63 -6.98
C LEU A 78 -12.27 9.33 -7.60
N GLY A 79 -12.28 8.89 -8.85
CA GLY A 79 -13.46 8.33 -9.52
C GLY A 79 -13.63 6.82 -9.32
N LEU A 80 -14.75 6.28 -9.80
CA LEU A 80 -14.95 4.83 -9.88
C LEU A 80 -13.98 4.17 -10.87
N ASP A 81 -13.66 4.86 -11.98
CA ASP A 81 -12.72 4.37 -12.98
C ASP A 81 -11.28 4.29 -12.41
N ASP A 82 -10.93 5.20 -11.50
CA ASP A 82 -9.64 5.17 -10.81
C ASP A 82 -9.52 3.98 -9.86
N LEU A 83 -10.61 3.55 -9.21
CA LEU A 83 -10.58 2.40 -8.30
C LEU A 83 -10.16 1.11 -9.01
N GLU A 84 -10.63 0.89 -10.25
CA GLU A 84 -10.26 -0.28 -11.05
C GLU A 84 -8.77 -0.25 -11.43
N ARG A 85 -8.29 0.90 -11.92
CA ARG A 85 -6.88 1.11 -12.27
C ARG A 85 -5.96 0.99 -11.06
N LEU A 86 -6.33 1.62 -9.95
CA LEU A 86 -5.56 1.59 -8.71
C LEU A 86 -5.56 0.20 -8.09
N GLY A 87 -6.62 -0.59 -8.23
CA GLY A 87 -6.65 -1.94 -7.68
C GLY A 87 -5.56 -2.85 -8.23
N THR A 88 -5.27 -2.76 -9.53
CA THR A 88 -4.17 -3.52 -10.14
C THR A 88 -2.82 -3.06 -9.58
N VAL A 89 -2.61 -1.74 -9.55
CA VAL A 89 -1.38 -1.10 -9.07
C VAL A 89 -1.11 -1.40 -7.59
N ILE A 90 -2.13 -1.30 -6.74
CA ILE A 90 -2.04 -1.53 -5.30
C ILE A 90 -1.72 -2.99 -5.01
N ASN A 91 -2.39 -3.93 -5.69
CA ASN A 91 -2.12 -5.36 -5.50
C ASN A 91 -0.67 -5.70 -5.89
N GLU A 92 -0.20 -5.23 -7.05
CA GLU A 92 1.19 -5.44 -7.47
C GLU A 92 2.18 -4.87 -6.44
N ALA A 93 1.94 -3.63 -5.98
CA ALA A 93 2.81 -2.99 -5.03
C ALA A 93 2.84 -3.68 -3.66
N LEU A 94 1.68 -4.14 -3.17
CA LEU A 94 1.58 -4.88 -1.92
C LEU A 94 2.31 -6.22 -2.01
N SER A 95 2.16 -6.98 -3.10
CA SER A 95 2.92 -8.23 -3.29
C SER A 95 4.44 -8.04 -3.32
N ILE A 96 4.92 -6.87 -3.75
CA ILE A 96 6.35 -6.53 -3.75
C ILE A 96 6.82 -6.06 -2.37
N ALA A 97 6.04 -5.18 -1.74
CA ALA A 97 6.39 -4.55 -0.47
C ALA A 97 6.30 -5.56 0.69
N MET A 98 5.24 -6.36 0.68
CA MET A 98 4.97 -7.47 1.59
C MET A 98 5.03 -8.76 0.77
N PRO A 99 6.21 -9.38 0.62
CA PRO A 99 6.24 -10.75 0.12
C PRO A 99 5.31 -11.56 1.01
N GLU A 100 4.37 -12.30 0.39
CA GLU A 100 3.51 -13.22 1.11
C GLU A 100 4.37 -13.97 2.11
N VAL A 101 3.99 -13.90 3.38
CA VAL A 101 4.59 -14.76 4.39
C VAL A 101 4.09 -16.15 4.00
N ASP A 102 4.82 -16.82 3.10
CA ASP A 102 4.69 -18.26 2.94
C ASP A 102 4.83 -18.81 4.36
N GLU A 103 3.76 -19.38 4.90
CA GLU A 103 3.76 -20.12 6.18
C GLU A 103 4.59 -21.42 6.07
N THR A 104 5.72 -21.38 5.37
CA THR A 104 6.68 -22.48 5.23
C THR A 104 8.11 -21.96 5.35
N SER A 105 8.48 -21.46 6.53
CA SER A 105 9.87 -21.47 7.00
C SER A 105 9.92 -21.42 8.52
N GLY A 106 9.48 -22.53 9.12
CA GLY A 106 9.47 -22.72 10.57
C GLY A 106 9.41 -24.17 11.05
N GLU A 107 9.62 -25.17 10.19
CA GLU A 107 9.92 -26.55 10.65
C GLU A 107 11.41 -26.84 10.46
N ALA A 108 12.24 -26.27 11.33
CA ALA A 108 13.49 -26.94 11.67
C ALA A 108 13.14 -28.08 12.63
N LYS A 109 12.83 -29.27 12.07
CA LYS A 109 12.76 -30.52 12.84
C LYS A 109 14.13 -30.78 13.49
N ALA A 110 14.31 -30.31 14.70
CA ALA A 110 15.31 -30.84 15.62
C ALA A 110 14.76 -32.13 16.22
N THR A 111 14.81 -33.22 15.45
CA THR A 111 14.61 -34.58 16.00
C THR A 111 15.84 -35.42 15.68
N GLN A 112 16.66 -35.53 16.72
CA GLN A 112 17.38 -36.71 17.18
C GLN A 112 18.16 -37.54 16.15
N VAL A 113 19.48 -37.45 16.33
CA VAL A 113 20.46 -38.49 16.02
C VAL A 113 20.14 -39.74 16.85
N PRO A 114 20.12 -40.93 16.23
CA PRO A 114 20.70 -42.13 16.85
C PRO A 114 22.01 -42.53 16.18
#